data_AF-A0A0D0BJV3-F1
#
_entry.id   AF-A0A0D0BJV3-F1
#
_cell.length_a   1.000
_cell.length_b   1.000
_cell.length_c   1.000
_cell.angle_alpha   90.00
_cell.angle_beta   90.00
_cell.angle_gamma   90.00
#
_symmetry.space_group_name_H-M   'P 1'
#
loop_
_entity.id
_entity.type
_entity.pdbx_description
1 polymer ?
#
loop_
_entity_poly.entity_id
_entity_poly.type
_entity_poly.pdbx_seq_one_letter_code
_entity_poly.pdbx_strand_id
1 'polypeptide(L)'
;MSNPAPITAVLMPMLVSSTKDALYFNGTCIKNFLKQLVLHGARAGITNKDQLVDYIVKYSSADMQHVIHFQTEFDPDVTGKTWKDAEDMLAELDSTGDQPLKLTK
;
A
#
# COMPACT_ATOMS: atom_id res chain seq x y z
N MET A 1 30.87 19.36 -31.02
CA MET A 1 29.51 18.90 -30.65
C MET A 1 29.62 18.29 -29.26
N SER A 2 28.99 18.90 -28.25
CA SER A 2 29.00 18.36 -26.88
C SER A 2 27.81 17.43 -26.72
N ASN A 3 28.04 16.18 -26.34
CA ASN A 3 26.97 15.26 -25.94
C ASN A 3 26.35 15.75 -24.62
N PRO A 4 25.02 15.84 -24.49
CA PRO A 4 24.41 16.05 -23.19
C PRO A 4 24.69 14.83 -22.32
N ALA A 5 25.25 15.05 -21.13
CA ALA A 5 25.44 14.00 -20.14
C ALA A 5 24.07 13.39 -19.78
N PRO A 6 23.98 12.06 -19.60
CA PRO A 6 22.72 11.44 -19.17
C PRO A 6 22.37 11.98 -17.78
N ILE A 7 21.16 12.54 -17.66
CA ILE A 7 20.60 12.91 -16.37
C ILE A 7 20.26 11.61 -15.65
N THR A 8 21.13 11.16 -14.75
CA THR A 8 20.82 10.03 -13.87
C THR A 8 19.75 10.48 -12.88
N ALA A 9 18.53 9.98 -13.05
CA ALA A 9 17.47 10.18 -12.06
C ALA A 9 17.89 9.50 -10.74
N VAL A 10 17.98 10.28 -9.66
CA VAL A 10 18.23 9.75 -8.31
C VAL A 10 16.92 9.15 -7.81
N LEU A 11 16.83 7.82 -7.77
CA LEU A 11 15.70 7.12 -7.18
C LEU A 11 15.77 7.20 -5.65
N MET A 12 14.63 7.49 -5.00
CA MET A 12 14.52 7.45 -3.55
C MET A 12 13.93 6.12 -3.12
N PRO A 13 14.62 5.30 -2.29
CA PRO A 13 14.08 4.01 -1.88
C PRO A 13 12.76 4.19 -1.11
N MET A 14 11.90 3.18 -1.20
CA MET A 14 10.77 3.07 -0.28
C MET A 14 11.29 3.06 1.17
N LEU A 15 10.64 3.84 2.03
CA LEU A 15 11.06 3.96 3.42
C LEU A 15 10.85 2.64 4.17
N VAL A 16 11.73 2.33 5.12
CA VAL A 16 11.53 1.15 5.97
C VAL A 16 10.30 1.43 6.84
N SER A 17 9.35 0.49 6.88
CA SER A 17 8.19 0.57 7.75
C SER A 17 8.60 0.81 9.20
N SER A 18 7.73 1.51 9.96
CA SER A 18 7.98 1.86 11.36
C SER A 18 9.12 2.85 11.60
N THR A 19 9.66 3.49 10.56
CA THR A 19 10.50 4.69 10.70
C THR A 19 9.63 5.95 10.79
N LYS A 20 10.15 7.01 11.41
CA LYS A 20 9.39 8.24 11.68
C LYS A 20 8.79 8.89 10.43
N ASP A 21 9.45 8.72 9.28
CA ASP A 21 9.06 9.33 8.01
C ASP A 21 8.27 8.36 7.11
N ALA A 22 8.09 7.10 7.52
CA ALA A 22 7.34 6.11 6.77
C ALA A 22 5.84 6.43 6.78
N LEU A 23 5.16 5.96 5.73
CA LEU A 23 3.71 5.93 5.72
C LEU A 23 3.22 5.04 6.86
N TYR A 24 2.12 5.46 7.46
CA TYR A 24 1.46 4.74 8.55
C TYR A 24 -0.03 4.69 8.27
N PHE A 25 -0.56 3.48 8.16
CA PHE A 25 -1.98 3.24 7.88
C PHE A 25 -2.65 2.57 9.06
N ASN A 26 -3.60 3.27 9.68
CA ASN A 26 -4.37 2.77 10.82
C ASN A 26 -5.84 2.50 10.48
N GLY A 27 -6.15 2.33 9.20
CA GLY A 27 -7.53 2.16 8.72
C GLY A 27 -8.25 3.47 8.37
N THR A 28 -7.73 4.63 8.77
CA THR A 28 -8.37 5.93 8.46
C THR A 28 -7.78 6.59 7.22
N CYS A 29 -8.57 7.47 6.59
CA CYS A 29 -8.15 8.26 5.43
C CYS A 29 -7.53 7.41 4.28
N ILE A 30 -8.13 6.24 3.99
CA ILE A 30 -7.65 5.24 3.01
C ILE A 30 -7.20 5.89 1.71
N LYS A 31 -8.04 6.75 1.11
CA LYS A 31 -7.72 7.44 -0.15
C LYS A 31 -6.44 8.29 -0.07
N ASN A 32 -6.19 8.94 1.07
CA ASN A 32 -4.98 9.73 1.24
C ASN A 32 -3.75 8.83 1.40
N PHE A 33 -3.86 7.77 2.22
CA PHE A 33 -2.79 6.78 2.37
C PHE A 33 -2.39 6.16 1.02
N LEU A 34 -3.37 5.66 0.25
CA LEU A 34 -3.14 5.06 -1.06
C LEU A 34 -2.48 6.04 -2.04
N LYS A 35 -2.91 7.31 -2.07
CA LYS A 35 -2.28 8.35 -2.89
C LYS A 35 -0.82 8.59 -2.50
N GLN A 36 -0.54 8.68 -1.21
CA GLN A 36 0.83 8.86 -0.72
C GLN A 36 1.69 7.62 -1.04
N LEU A 37 1.14 6.41 -0.89
CA LEU A 37 1.84 5.18 -1.24
C LEU A 37 2.24 5.13 -2.72
N VAL A 38 1.33 5.50 -3.61
CA VAL A 38 1.63 5.61 -5.05
C VAL A 38 2.70 6.66 -5.33
N LEU A 39 2.64 7.81 -4.66
CA LEU A 39 3.65 8.87 -4.81
C LEU A 39 5.04 8.40 -4.34
N HIS A 40 5.12 7.71 -3.20
CA HIS A 40 6.37 7.15 -2.69
C HIS A 40 6.90 6.05 -3.62
N GLY A 41 6.02 5.16 -4.09
CA GLY A 41 6.35 4.14 -5.08
C GLY A 41 6.95 4.73 -6.35
N ALA A 42 6.31 5.76 -6.92
CA ALA A 42 6.80 6.44 -8.12
C ALA A 42 8.19 7.06 -7.91
N ARG A 43 8.45 7.68 -6.74
CA ARG A 43 9.79 8.21 -6.37
C ARG A 43 10.85 7.11 -6.23
N ALA A 44 10.42 5.90 -5.87
CA ALA A 44 11.25 4.70 -5.81
C ALA A 44 11.41 3.97 -7.16
N GLY A 45 10.82 4.50 -8.23
CA GLY A 45 10.85 3.87 -9.55
C GLY A 45 9.89 2.69 -9.71
N ILE A 46 8.94 2.50 -8.78
CA ILE A 46 7.87 1.51 -8.91
C ILE A 46 6.82 2.06 -9.87
N THR A 47 6.73 1.47 -11.06
CA THR A 47 5.79 1.86 -12.11
C THR A 47 4.55 0.98 -12.17
N ASN A 48 4.67 -0.28 -11.74
CA ASN A 48 3.52 -1.18 -11.58
C ASN A 48 2.92 -1.02 -10.18
N LYS A 49 1.68 -0.51 -10.11
CA LYS A 49 0.97 -0.32 -8.83
C LYS A 49 0.69 -1.62 -8.11
N ASP A 50 0.60 -2.76 -8.79
CA ASP A 50 0.35 -4.05 -8.14
C ASP A 50 1.50 -4.44 -7.19
N GLN A 51 2.71 -3.97 -7.46
CA GLN A 51 3.87 -4.16 -6.56
C GLN A 51 3.74 -3.37 -5.24
N LEU A 52 2.80 -2.43 -5.15
CA LEU A 52 2.55 -1.64 -3.94
C LEU A 52 1.58 -2.32 -2.97
N VAL A 53 0.91 -3.41 -3.38
CA VAL A 53 -0.08 -4.10 -2.53
C VAL A 53 0.56 -4.62 -1.25
N ASP A 54 1.74 -5.23 -1.33
CA ASP A 54 2.46 -5.71 -0.14
C ASP A 54 2.86 -4.56 0.82
N TYR A 55 3.06 -3.36 0.28
CA TYR A 55 3.39 -2.18 1.08
C TYR A 55 2.18 -1.64 1.85
N ILE A 56 0.94 -1.94 1.42
CA ILE A 56 -0.26 -1.64 2.21
C ILE A 56 -0.17 -2.37 3.55
N VAL A 57 0.11 -3.68 3.54
CA VAL A 57 0.28 -4.49 4.75
C VAL A 57 1.48 -4.01 5.55
N LYS A 58 2.63 -3.80 4.90
CA LYS A 58 3.87 -3.42 5.56
C LYS A 58 3.79 -2.07 6.30
N TYR A 59 3.02 -1.12 5.77
CA TYR A 59 2.82 0.19 6.40
C TYR A 59 1.55 0.26 7.28
N SER A 60 0.82 -0.84 7.41
CA SER A 60 -0.34 -0.92 8.29
C SER A 60 0.07 -0.99 9.76
N SER A 61 -0.76 -0.43 10.64
CA SER A 61 -0.69 -0.65 12.08
C SER A 61 -0.87 -2.14 12.41
N ALA A 62 -0.45 -2.58 13.59
CA ALA A 62 -0.65 -3.97 14.03
C ALA A 62 -2.14 -4.38 13.97
N ASP A 63 -3.03 -3.52 14.45
CA ASP A 63 -4.47 -3.76 14.39
C ASP A 63 -4.97 -3.91 12.95
N MET A 64 -4.52 -3.04 12.04
CA MET A 64 -4.95 -3.10 10.65
C MET A 64 -4.34 -4.32 9.94
N GLN A 65 -3.11 -4.71 10.25
CA GLN A 65 -2.52 -5.96 9.78
C GLN A 65 -3.39 -7.15 10.20
N HIS A 66 -3.86 -7.20 11.46
CA HIS A 66 -4.78 -8.25 11.90
C HIS A 66 -6.13 -8.26 11.15
N VAL A 67 -6.61 -7.11 10.69
CA VAL A 67 -7.85 -7.01 9.90
C VAL A 67 -7.63 -7.50 8.46
N ILE A 68 -6.56 -7.07 7.82
CA ILE A 68 -6.36 -7.29 6.38
C ILE A 68 -5.59 -8.55 6.04
N HIS A 69 -4.77 -9.09 6.94
CA HIS A 69 -3.93 -10.27 6.68
C HIS A 69 -4.74 -11.53 6.33
N PHE A 70 -6.01 -11.59 6.70
CA PHE A 70 -6.89 -12.72 6.36
C PHE A 70 -7.55 -12.59 4.98
N GLN A 71 -7.39 -11.45 4.31
CA GLN A 71 -7.94 -11.23 2.97
C GLN A 71 -6.92 -11.65 1.91
N THR A 72 -7.38 -12.37 0.89
CA THR A 72 -6.53 -12.90 -0.19
C THR A 72 -5.79 -11.81 -0.97
N GLU A 73 -6.36 -10.61 -1.02
CA GLU A 73 -5.82 -9.41 -1.66
C GLU A 73 -4.58 -8.87 -0.94
N PHE A 74 -4.34 -9.27 0.31
CA PHE A 74 -3.24 -8.81 1.15
C PHE A 74 -2.31 -9.95 1.62
N ASP A 75 -2.67 -11.20 1.36
CA ASP A 75 -1.88 -12.37 1.73
C ASP A 75 -0.51 -12.37 1.00
N PRO A 76 0.63 -12.32 1.71
CA PRO A 76 1.95 -12.33 1.08
C PRO A 76 2.26 -13.60 0.27
N ASP A 77 1.59 -14.71 0.54
CA ASP A 77 1.77 -15.99 -0.15
C ASP A 77 0.93 -16.08 -1.45
N VAL A 78 -0.03 -15.17 -1.64
CA VAL A 78 -0.84 -15.09 -2.85
C VAL A 78 -0.13 -14.26 -3.92
N THR A 79 -0.04 -14.83 -5.12
CA THR A 79 0.48 -14.14 -6.31
C THR A 79 -0.64 -13.60 -7.18
N GLY A 80 -0.35 -12.63 -8.05
CA GLY A 80 -1.34 -12.04 -8.96
C GLY A 80 -2.30 -11.04 -8.29
N LYS A 81 -1.99 -10.60 -7.07
CA LYS A 81 -2.71 -9.54 -6.38
C LYS A 81 -2.68 -8.26 -7.21
N THR A 82 -3.83 -7.63 -7.41
CA THR A 82 -3.92 -6.38 -8.15
C THR A 82 -4.18 -5.21 -7.21
N TRP A 83 -3.71 -4.03 -7.61
CA TRP A 83 -4.01 -2.80 -6.91
C TRP A 83 -5.52 -2.54 -6.82
N LYS A 84 -6.27 -2.91 -7.87
CA LYS A 84 -7.72 -2.68 -7.93
C LYS A 84 -8.47 -3.50 -6.89
N ASP A 85 -8.14 -4.78 -6.76
CA ASP A 85 -8.78 -5.68 -5.79
C ASP A 85 -8.46 -5.23 -4.36
N ALA A 86 -7.21 -4.82 -4.11
CA ALA A 86 -6.81 -4.25 -2.83
C ALA A 86 -7.55 -2.93 -2.49
N GLU A 87 -7.73 -2.04 -3.47
CA GLU A 87 -8.47 -0.79 -3.29
C GLU A 87 -9.96 -1.03 -3.00
N ASP A 88 -10.57 -1.98 -3.71
CA ASP A 88 -11.96 -2.36 -3.51
C ASP A 88 -12.17 -2.99 -2.12
N MET A 89 -11.31 -3.93 -1.73
CA MET A 89 -11.38 -4.57 -0.41
C MET A 89 -11.23 -3.56 0.73
N LEU A 90 -10.33 -2.57 0.61
CA LEU A 90 -10.22 -1.50 1.60
C LEU A 90 -11.48 -0.63 1.66
N ALA A 91 -12.12 -0.36 0.52
CA ALA A 91 -13.37 0.39 0.48
C ALA A 91 -14.55 -0.38 1.10
N GLU A 92 -14.58 -1.71 0.93
CA GLU A 92 -15.55 -2.58 1.59
C GLU A 92 -15.36 -2.62 3.11
N LEU A 93 -14.11 -2.66 3.58
CA LEU A 93 -13.81 -2.59 5.02
C LEU A 93 -14.27 -1.27 5.66
N ASP A 94 -14.08 -0.14 4.96
CA ASP A 94 -14.56 1.18 5.41
C ASP A 94 -16.10 1.23 5.46
N SER A 95 -16.75 0.69 4.42
CA SER A 95 -18.21 0.61 4.34
C SER A 95 -18.81 -0.34 5.38
N THR A 96 -18.07 -1.38 5.75
CA THR A 96 -18.47 -2.35 6.77
C THR A 96 -18.17 -1.84 8.17
N GLY A 97 -17.23 -0.90 8.38
CA GLY A 97 -16.92 -0.31 9.68
C GLY A 97 -18.09 0.45 10.34
N ASP A 98 -19.08 0.88 9.54
CA ASP A 98 -20.37 1.43 9.99
C ASP A 98 -21.39 0.33 10.40
N GLN A 99 -21.05 -0.95 10.27
CA GLN A 99 -21.77 -2.10 10.81
C GLN A 99 -20.85 -2.99 11.66
N PRO A 100 -21.34 -3.68 12.70
CA PRO A 100 -20.49 -4.61 13.44
C PRO A 100 -19.99 -5.70 12.48
N LEU A 101 -18.66 -5.85 12.37
CA LEU A 101 -18.03 -6.93 11.62
C LEU A 101 -18.70 -8.26 11.99
N LYS A 102 -19.53 -8.79 11.09
CA LYS A 102 -20.05 -10.15 11.21
C LYS A 102 -18.91 -11.09 10.85
N LEU A 103 -18.12 -11.44 11.87
CA LEU A 103 -17.29 -12.63 11.86
C LEU A 103 -18.20 -13.84 11.68
N THR A 104 -18.39 -14.29 10.44
CA THR A 104 -18.96 -15.60 10.15
C THR A 104 -17.91 -16.67 10.46
N LYS A 105 -18.35 -17.63 11.28
CA LYS A 105 -17.61 -18.74 11.88
C LYS A 105 -17.34 -19.87 10.91
#